data_AF-M0AQL9-F1
#
_entry.id   AF-M0AQL9-F1
#
_cell.length_a   1.000
_cell.length_b   1.000
_cell.length_c   1.000
_cell.angle_alpha   90.00
_cell.angle_beta   90.00
_cell.angle_gamma   90.00
#
_symmetry.space_group_name_H-M   'P 1'
#
loop_
_entity.id
_entity.type
_entity.pdbx_description
1 polymer ?
#
loop_
_entity_poly.entity_id
_entity_poly.type
_entity_poly.pdbx_seq_one_letter_code
_entity_poly.pdbx_strand_id
1 'polypeptide(L)'
;MTGSKSTGSGTGVGLVTSLGIVGRYFVILGTPLVLAATFWFHPHAGDDIYTELAPVSDTWFYVHILLLPLFGLLGIGVHLLLAEYEGPLATVGRIGNAAYLICYTAFESIAGIATAVVLREAQHLPPEQQEGVAAVVQVLFNDPLNGVAGVLALLGIVGNLVAVVSLAVLLRRSGAPLVPLVLLAGLPIGITTHGSNPTDVLSILLFFLAIAWLELSWKPSEKQQIRRTT
;
A
#
# COMPACT_ATOMS: atom_id res chain seq x y z
N MET A 1 46.76 7.38 -33.88
CA MET A 1 45.30 7.53 -34.02
C MET A 1 44.65 6.60 -33.02
N THR A 2 43.51 7.05 -32.47
CA THR A 2 42.56 6.40 -31.56
C THR A 2 42.86 6.42 -30.05
N GLY A 3 41.87 6.96 -29.32
CA GLY A 3 41.86 7.13 -27.87
C GLY A 3 40.63 7.93 -27.43
N SER A 4 39.45 7.51 -27.90
CA SER A 4 38.14 8.03 -27.48
C SER A 4 37.90 7.73 -26.00
N LYS A 5 37.61 8.75 -25.20
CA LYS A 5 37.01 8.60 -23.86
C LYS A 5 35.50 8.80 -24.02
N SER A 6 34.72 7.74 -23.86
CA SER A 6 33.29 7.85 -23.55
C SER A 6 33.13 7.78 -22.02
N THR A 7 32.62 8.86 -21.44
CA THR A 7 32.16 8.89 -20.05
C THR A 7 30.67 8.60 -20.04
N GLY A 8 30.31 7.43 -19.53
CA GLY A 8 28.91 7.04 -19.33
C GLY A 8 28.24 7.89 -18.25
N SER A 9 27.09 8.46 -18.60
CA SER A 9 26.19 9.18 -17.70
C SER A 9 25.30 8.19 -16.93
N GLY A 10 25.62 7.92 -15.67
CA GLY A 10 24.74 7.23 -14.73
C GLY A 10 23.86 8.22 -13.97
N THR A 11 22.73 8.63 -14.53
CA THR A 11 21.79 9.60 -13.92
C THR A 11 20.52 8.96 -13.34
N GLY A 12 20.47 7.64 -13.17
CA GLY A 12 19.24 6.94 -12.78
C GLY A 12 19.07 6.54 -11.30
N VAL A 13 20.10 6.62 -10.45
CA VAL A 13 20.11 5.94 -9.12
C VAL A 13 19.91 6.89 -7.92
N GLY A 14 19.85 8.20 -8.15
CA GLY A 14 20.03 9.21 -7.09
C GLY A 14 18.87 9.42 -6.10
N LEU A 15 17.63 9.05 -6.45
CA LEU A 15 16.49 9.34 -5.55
C LEU A 15 16.37 8.33 -4.41
N VAL A 16 16.65 7.04 -4.68
CA VAL A 16 16.53 5.95 -3.70
C VAL A 16 17.70 5.95 -2.70
N THR A 17 18.85 6.52 -3.09
CA THR A 17 20.06 6.62 -2.27
C THR A 17 20.09 7.80 -1.29
N SER A 18 19.08 8.69 -1.33
CA SER A 18 19.12 9.98 -0.60
C SER A 18 18.35 10.00 0.72
N LEU A 19 17.59 8.96 1.07
CA LEU A 19 16.96 8.87 2.39
C LEU A 19 18.01 8.45 3.42
N GLY A 20 18.44 9.40 4.25
CA GLY A 20 19.20 9.06 5.46
C GLY A 20 18.43 8.05 6.32
N ILE A 21 19.12 7.35 7.22
CA ILE A 21 18.55 6.26 8.03
C ILE A 21 17.25 6.64 8.76
N VAL A 22 17.14 7.89 9.20
CA VAL A 22 15.94 8.44 9.84
C VAL A 22 14.76 8.50 8.87
N GLY A 23 14.99 8.97 7.64
CA GLY A 23 13.97 9.04 6.61
C GLY A 23 13.49 7.65 6.20
N ARG A 24 14.39 6.67 6.11
CA ARG A 24 14.02 5.27 5.88
C ARG A 24 13.09 4.75 6.98
N TYR A 25 13.46 4.91 8.26
CA TYR A 25 12.62 4.43 9.37
C TYR A 25 11.27 5.14 9.45
N PHE A 26 11.23 6.43 9.16
CA PHE A 26 9.96 7.15 9.06
C PHE A 26 9.03 6.50 8.02
N VAL A 27 9.56 6.12 6.86
CA VAL A 27 8.77 5.44 5.82
C VAL A 27 8.39 4.02 6.22
N ILE A 28 9.33 3.16 6.61
CA ILE A 28 9.06 1.73 6.79
C ILE A 28 8.39 1.38 8.14
N LEU A 29 8.53 2.22 9.17
CA LEU A 29 7.92 2.03 10.49
C LEU A 29 6.84 3.07 10.79
N GLY A 30 7.10 4.34 10.49
CA GLY A 30 6.14 5.42 10.75
C GLY A 30 4.85 5.26 9.94
N THR A 31 4.96 4.95 8.65
CA THR A 31 3.80 4.78 7.77
C THR A 31 2.80 3.73 8.26
N PRO A 32 3.17 2.46 8.49
CA PRO A 32 2.19 1.47 8.95
C PRO A 32 1.59 1.81 10.32
N LEU A 33 2.34 2.49 11.20
CA LEU A 33 1.81 2.93 12.49
C LEU A 33 0.72 4.00 12.32
N VAL A 34 0.97 5.02 11.51
CA VAL A 34 -0.02 6.07 11.21
C VAL A 34 -1.20 5.50 10.43
N LEU A 35 -0.96 4.55 9.53
CA LEU A 35 -2.01 3.84 8.80
C LEU A 35 -2.92 3.05 9.74
N ALA A 36 -2.37 2.28 10.69
CA ALA A 36 -3.15 1.57 11.69
C ALA A 36 -4.02 2.52 12.53
N ALA A 37 -3.48 3.67 12.94
CA ALA A 37 -4.24 4.70 13.63
C ALA A 37 -5.35 5.29 12.74
N THR A 38 -5.08 5.50 11.45
CA THR A 38 -6.04 6.05 10.49
C THR A 38 -7.20 5.07 10.26
N PHE A 39 -6.93 3.78 10.09
CA PHE A 39 -7.94 2.73 9.97
C PHE A 39 -8.87 2.63 11.18
N TRP A 40 -8.39 2.97 12.38
CA TRP A 40 -9.25 3.01 13.57
C TRP A 40 -10.39 4.04 13.47
N PHE A 41 -10.21 5.08 12.66
CA PHE A 41 -11.20 6.14 12.44
C PHE A 41 -11.86 6.08 11.06
N HIS A 42 -11.56 5.06 10.24
CA HIS A 42 -12.14 4.89 8.92
C HIS A 42 -13.62 4.48 9.04
N PRO A 43 -14.58 5.23 8.45
CA PRO A 43 -15.98 4.84 8.48
C PRO A 43 -16.22 3.56 7.68
N HIS A 44 -17.09 2.67 8.17
CA HIS A 44 -17.46 1.49 7.42
C HIS A 44 -18.44 1.85 6.30
N ALA A 45 -18.16 1.35 5.09
CA ALA A 45 -19.09 1.35 3.99
C ALA A 45 -19.77 -0.02 3.97
N GLY A 46 -20.98 -0.12 4.53
CA GLY A 46 -21.78 -1.35 4.52
C GLY A 46 -22.44 -1.60 3.16
N ASP A 47 -23.60 -2.25 3.16
CA ASP A 47 -24.26 -2.67 1.92
C ASP A 47 -24.92 -1.48 1.17
N ASP A 48 -25.49 -0.53 1.93
CA ASP A 48 -26.08 0.71 1.41
C ASP A 48 -25.10 1.87 1.59
N ILE A 49 -24.23 2.01 0.60
CA ILE A 49 -23.11 2.97 0.61
C ILE A 49 -23.61 4.41 0.79
N TYR A 50 -24.71 4.78 0.14
CA TYR A 50 -25.21 6.15 0.20
C TYR A 50 -25.74 6.47 1.59
N THR A 51 -26.62 5.63 2.13
CA THR A 51 -27.26 5.86 3.44
C THR A 51 -26.23 5.89 4.57
N GLU A 52 -25.21 5.04 4.49
CA GLU A 52 -24.19 4.93 5.53
C GLU A 52 -23.11 6.03 5.43
N LEU A 53 -22.67 6.38 4.22
CA LEU A 53 -21.55 7.31 4.06
C LEU A 53 -21.99 8.77 3.90
N ALA A 54 -23.19 9.08 3.39
CA ALA A 54 -23.62 10.47 3.23
C ALA A 54 -23.55 11.27 4.55
N PRO A 55 -24.02 10.75 5.71
CA PRO A 55 -23.95 11.48 6.98
C PRO A 55 -22.52 11.74 7.48
N VAL A 56 -21.53 10.96 7.02
CA VAL A 56 -20.13 11.03 7.46
C VAL A 56 -19.16 11.36 6.31
N SER A 57 -19.68 11.95 5.24
CA SER A 57 -18.96 12.18 3.98
C SER A 57 -17.70 13.05 4.13
N ASP A 58 -17.71 14.02 5.05
CA ASP A 58 -16.52 14.81 5.40
C ASP A 58 -15.45 13.96 6.11
N THR A 59 -15.85 13.08 7.04
CA THR A 59 -14.91 12.19 7.73
C THR A 59 -14.30 11.22 6.73
N TRP A 60 -15.12 10.61 5.88
CA TRP A 60 -14.69 9.76 4.79
C TRP A 60 -13.69 10.47 3.86
N PHE A 61 -13.98 11.71 3.46
CA PHE A 61 -13.09 12.54 2.65
C PHE A 61 -11.72 12.76 3.31
N TYR A 62 -11.69 13.25 4.54
CA TYR A 62 -10.43 13.54 5.22
C TYR A 62 -9.59 12.29 5.50
N VAL A 63 -10.24 11.19 5.88
CA VAL A 63 -9.56 9.90 6.07
C VAL A 63 -8.93 9.45 4.75
N HIS A 64 -9.62 9.52 3.61
CA HIS A 64 -9.05 9.06 2.34
C HIS A 64 -7.99 10.01 1.77
N ILE A 65 -8.09 11.32 2.05
CA ILE A 65 -7.00 12.27 1.77
C ILE A 65 -5.73 11.90 2.54
N LEU A 66 -5.86 11.38 3.76
CA LEU A 66 -4.72 10.89 4.55
C LEU A 66 -4.26 9.50 4.10
N LEU A 67 -5.18 8.59 3.76
CA LEU A 67 -4.87 7.24 3.30
C LEU A 67 -4.11 7.23 1.98
N LEU A 68 -4.48 8.06 1.02
CA LEU A 68 -3.84 8.13 -0.30
C LEU A 68 -2.30 8.24 -0.21
N PRO A 69 -1.72 9.24 0.49
CA PRO A 69 -0.27 9.32 0.67
C PRO A 69 0.27 8.21 1.56
N LEU A 70 -0.47 7.72 2.56
CA LEU A 70 -0.01 6.61 3.42
C LEU A 70 0.15 5.30 2.63
N PHE A 71 -0.78 4.94 1.75
CA PHE A 71 -0.63 3.77 0.88
C PHE A 71 0.49 3.96 -0.14
N GLY A 72 0.67 5.17 -0.67
CA GLY A 72 1.84 5.52 -1.47
C GLY A 72 3.15 5.29 -0.72
N LEU A 73 3.25 5.81 0.51
CA LEU A 73 4.43 5.62 1.37
C LEU A 73 4.63 4.16 1.77
N LEU A 74 3.57 3.39 1.95
CA LEU A 74 3.63 1.96 2.27
C LEU A 74 4.26 1.18 1.11
N GLY A 75 3.85 1.47 -0.12
CA GLY A 75 4.45 0.89 -1.32
C GLY A 75 5.90 1.34 -1.54
N ILE A 76 6.23 2.59 -1.22
CA ILE A 76 7.63 3.06 -1.20
C ILE A 76 8.42 2.27 -0.15
N GLY A 77 7.87 2.04 1.04
CA GLY A 77 8.50 1.24 2.10
C GLY A 77 8.79 -0.19 1.66
N VAL A 78 7.82 -0.87 1.04
CA VAL A 78 8.01 -2.20 0.46
C VAL A 78 9.07 -2.18 -0.66
N HIS A 79 9.08 -1.13 -1.50
CA HIS A 79 10.10 -0.97 -2.53
C HIS A 79 11.50 -0.83 -1.92
N LEU A 80 11.66 -0.05 -0.85
CA LEU A 80 12.92 0.13 -0.13
C LEU A 80 13.43 -1.18 0.48
N LEU A 81 12.54 -2.08 0.91
CA LEU A 81 12.90 -3.41 1.42
C LEU A 81 13.34 -4.34 0.28
N LEU A 82 12.63 -4.32 -0.85
CA LEU A 82 12.97 -5.08 -2.06
C LEU A 82 14.24 -4.55 -2.76
N ALA A 83 14.59 -3.28 -2.57
CA ALA A 83 15.78 -2.66 -3.16
C ALA A 83 17.09 -3.25 -2.61
N GLU A 84 17.06 -3.90 -1.44
CA GLU A 84 18.23 -4.57 -0.83
C GLU A 84 18.64 -5.88 -1.51
N TYR A 85 17.87 -6.33 -2.48
CA TYR A 85 17.99 -7.65 -3.09
C TYR A 85 18.12 -7.54 -4.61
N GLU A 86 18.93 -8.39 -5.22
CA GLU A 86 19.05 -8.49 -6.67
C GLU A 86 18.40 -9.78 -7.23
N GLY A 87 18.33 -9.87 -8.56
CA GLY A 87 17.89 -11.07 -9.27
C GLY A 87 16.38 -11.15 -9.57
N PRO A 88 15.95 -12.24 -10.26
CA PRO A 88 14.61 -12.34 -10.83
C PRO A 88 13.47 -12.23 -9.80
N LEU A 89 13.66 -12.80 -8.61
CA LEU A 89 12.63 -12.77 -7.56
C LEU A 89 12.44 -11.36 -6.99
N ALA A 90 13.52 -10.59 -6.82
CA ALA A 90 13.43 -9.19 -6.42
C ALA A 90 12.72 -8.35 -7.50
N THR A 91 13.00 -8.62 -8.78
CA THR A 91 12.31 -7.99 -9.91
C THR A 91 10.81 -8.30 -9.92
N VAL A 92 10.41 -9.56 -9.72
CA VAL A 92 9.00 -9.95 -9.60
C VAL A 92 8.32 -9.20 -8.46
N GLY A 93 8.98 -9.13 -7.29
CA GLY A 93 8.47 -8.37 -6.15
C GLY A 93 8.28 -6.88 -6.46
N ARG A 94 9.23 -6.26 -7.17
CA ARG A 94 9.13 -4.83 -7.58
C ARG A 94 8.02 -4.58 -8.59
N ILE A 95 7.81 -5.50 -9.54
CA ILE A 95 6.69 -5.42 -10.49
C ILE A 95 5.36 -5.51 -9.75
N GLY A 96 5.22 -6.48 -8.84
CA GLY A 96 4.04 -6.58 -7.97
C GLY A 96 3.80 -5.31 -7.17
N ASN A 97 4.85 -4.75 -6.56
CA ASN A 97 4.76 -3.51 -5.80
C ASN A 97 4.41 -2.29 -6.67
N ALA A 98 4.90 -2.23 -7.91
CA ALA A 98 4.52 -1.19 -8.86
C ALA A 98 3.04 -1.29 -9.24
N ALA A 99 2.53 -2.51 -9.48
CA ALA A 99 1.11 -2.73 -9.72
C ALA A 99 0.25 -2.32 -8.52
N TYR A 100 0.69 -2.65 -7.30
CA TYR A 100 0.10 -2.16 -6.05
C TYR A 100 0.04 -0.63 -6.01
N LEU A 101 1.19 0.04 -6.15
CA LEU A 101 1.25 1.50 -6.07
C LEU A 101 0.32 2.17 -7.06
N ILE A 102 0.33 1.74 -8.32
CA ILE A 102 -0.48 2.34 -9.38
C ILE A 102 -1.96 2.07 -9.15
N CYS A 103 -2.34 0.81 -8.98
CA CYS A 103 -3.75 0.44 -8.96
C CYS A 103 -4.41 0.82 -7.63
N TYR A 104 -3.73 0.62 -6.50
CA TYR A 104 -4.32 0.86 -5.20
C TYR A 104 -4.47 2.36 -4.90
N THR A 105 -3.51 3.20 -5.30
CA THR A 105 -3.68 4.67 -5.15
C THR A 105 -4.77 5.23 -6.09
N ALA A 106 -4.94 4.64 -7.27
CA ALA A 106 -6.05 4.96 -8.15
C ALA A 106 -7.40 4.54 -7.52
N PHE A 107 -7.45 3.36 -6.90
CA PHE A 107 -8.60 2.92 -6.10
C PHE A 107 -8.92 3.92 -4.99
N GLU A 108 -7.95 4.31 -4.15
CA GLU A 108 -8.15 5.31 -3.08
C GLU A 108 -8.74 6.62 -3.61
N SER A 109 -8.24 7.07 -4.76
CA SER A 109 -8.67 8.33 -5.37
C SER A 109 -10.13 8.26 -5.84
N ILE A 110 -10.56 7.10 -6.35
CA ILE A 110 -11.91 6.89 -6.89
C ILE A 110 -12.88 6.49 -5.76
N ALA A 111 -12.67 5.34 -5.12
CA ALA A 111 -13.55 4.80 -4.10
C ALA A 111 -13.60 5.67 -2.85
N GLY A 112 -12.46 6.25 -2.47
CA GLY A 112 -12.35 7.15 -1.34
C GLY A 112 -12.79 8.56 -1.69
N ILE A 113 -11.89 9.29 -2.37
CA ILE A 113 -12.00 10.75 -2.50
C ILE A 113 -13.15 11.15 -3.43
N ALA A 114 -13.25 10.57 -4.63
CA ALA A 114 -14.29 10.95 -5.58
C ALA A 114 -15.70 10.61 -5.06
N THR A 115 -15.87 9.43 -4.45
CA THR A 115 -17.12 9.07 -3.75
C THR A 115 -17.49 10.09 -2.69
N ALA A 116 -16.54 10.53 -1.85
CA ALA A 116 -16.79 11.54 -0.84
C ALA A 116 -17.31 12.85 -1.43
N VAL A 117 -16.66 13.32 -2.51
CA VAL A 117 -17.06 14.56 -3.20
C VAL A 117 -18.47 14.43 -3.75
N VAL A 118 -18.79 13.31 -4.41
CA VAL A 118 -20.13 13.05 -4.95
C VAL A 118 -21.18 13.00 -3.84
N LEU A 119 -20.90 12.33 -2.73
CA LEU A 119 -21.82 12.25 -1.58
C LEU A 119 -22.07 13.62 -0.95
N ARG A 120 -21.03 14.46 -0.79
CA ARG A 120 -21.16 15.82 -0.25
C ARG A 120 -22.05 16.69 -1.13
N GLU A 121 -21.83 16.67 -2.44
CA GLU A 121 -22.65 17.43 -3.38
C GLU A 121 -24.09 16.91 -3.43
N ALA A 122 -24.30 15.60 -3.30
CA ALA A 122 -25.62 14.99 -3.30
C ALA A 122 -26.53 15.53 -2.18
N GLN A 123 -25.95 15.86 -1.02
CA GLN A 123 -26.69 16.41 0.12
C GLN A 123 -27.31 17.78 -0.16
N HIS A 124 -26.84 18.49 -1.19
CA HIS A 124 -27.37 19.78 -1.61
C HIS A 124 -28.45 19.66 -2.71
N LEU A 125 -28.70 18.45 -3.22
CA LEU A 125 -29.71 18.20 -4.25
C LEU A 125 -31.09 17.92 -3.63
N PRO A 126 -32.18 18.16 -4.39
CA PRO A 126 -33.51 17.67 -4.03
C PRO A 126 -33.52 16.14 -3.84
N PRO A 127 -34.35 15.58 -2.94
CA PRO A 127 -34.40 14.14 -2.67
C PRO A 127 -34.58 13.27 -3.92
N GLU A 128 -35.38 13.73 -4.87
CA GLU A 128 -35.65 13.05 -6.15
C GLU A 128 -34.38 12.85 -7.01
N GLN A 129 -33.37 13.72 -6.84
CA GLN A 129 -32.10 13.63 -7.56
C GLN A 129 -31.04 12.82 -6.80
N GLN A 130 -31.21 12.64 -5.48
CA GLN A 130 -30.28 11.88 -4.64
C GLN A 130 -30.32 10.39 -4.98
N GLU A 131 -31.47 9.85 -5.39
CA GLU A 131 -31.62 8.45 -5.79
C GLU A 131 -30.71 8.08 -6.97
N GLY A 132 -30.62 8.96 -7.98
CA GLY A 132 -29.70 8.77 -9.11
C GLY A 132 -28.24 8.79 -8.69
N VAL A 133 -27.87 9.64 -7.72
CA VAL A 133 -26.51 9.68 -7.17
C VAL A 133 -26.20 8.42 -6.37
N ALA A 134 -27.14 7.95 -5.54
CA ALA A 134 -26.98 6.71 -4.79
C ALA A 134 -26.72 5.52 -5.72
N ALA A 135 -27.44 5.42 -6.84
CA ALA A 135 -27.19 4.39 -7.84
C ALA A 135 -25.79 4.46 -8.47
N VAL A 136 -25.30 5.66 -8.79
CA VAL A 136 -23.94 5.85 -9.33
C VAL A 136 -22.88 5.50 -8.30
N VAL A 137 -23.04 5.92 -7.05
CA VAL A 137 -22.12 5.60 -5.94
C VAL A 137 -22.07 4.09 -5.71
N GLN A 138 -23.23 3.41 -5.75
CA GLN A 138 -23.28 1.96 -5.60
C GLN A 138 -22.51 1.23 -6.71
N VAL A 139 -22.62 1.67 -7.97
CA VAL A 139 -21.89 1.10 -9.09
C VAL A 139 -20.38 1.37 -8.99
N LEU A 140 -20.00 2.58 -8.55
CA LEU A 140 -18.60 2.94 -8.34
C LEU A 140 -17.93 2.07 -7.27
N PHE A 141 -18.67 1.71 -6.21
CA PHE A 141 -18.13 1.05 -5.02
C PHE A 141 -18.27 -0.47 -5.03
N ASN A 142 -19.46 -1.01 -5.35
CA ASN A 142 -19.84 -2.39 -5.06
C ASN A 142 -19.80 -3.35 -6.24
N ASP A 143 -19.37 -2.90 -7.42
CA ASP A 143 -19.17 -3.81 -8.55
C ASP A 143 -17.69 -4.21 -8.69
N PRO A 144 -17.25 -5.35 -8.10
CA PRO A 144 -15.84 -5.74 -8.08
C PRO A 144 -15.28 -6.08 -9.47
N LEU A 145 -16.13 -6.32 -10.48
CA LEU A 145 -15.69 -6.71 -11.84
C LEU A 145 -16.12 -5.72 -12.93
N ASN A 146 -17.25 -5.02 -12.78
CA ASN A 146 -17.69 -3.99 -13.73
C ASN A 146 -17.46 -2.56 -13.21
N GLY A 147 -17.11 -2.38 -11.94
CA GLY A 147 -16.72 -1.10 -11.36
C GLY A 147 -15.22 -0.88 -11.47
N VAL A 148 -14.82 0.29 -11.99
CA VAL A 148 -13.39 0.64 -12.18
C VAL A 148 -12.61 0.56 -10.87
N ALA A 149 -13.21 0.96 -9.74
CA ALA A 149 -12.55 0.92 -8.44
C ALA A 149 -12.29 -0.52 -7.95
N GLY A 150 -13.24 -1.43 -8.12
CA GLY A 150 -13.10 -2.83 -7.70
C GLY A 150 -11.97 -3.56 -8.43
N VAL A 151 -11.87 -3.38 -9.75
CA VAL A 151 -10.78 -3.96 -10.56
C VAL A 151 -9.42 -3.39 -10.13
N LEU A 152 -9.33 -2.09 -9.87
CA LEU A 152 -8.11 -1.45 -9.38
C LEU A 152 -7.71 -1.96 -7.99
N ALA A 153 -8.67 -2.14 -7.08
CA ALA A 153 -8.43 -2.73 -5.77
C ALA A 153 -7.87 -4.16 -5.90
N LEU A 154 -8.51 -5.00 -6.73
CA LEU A 154 -8.08 -6.39 -6.95
C LEU A 154 -6.65 -6.47 -7.50
N LEU A 155 -6.34 -5.70 -8.55
CA LEU A 155 -4.99 -5.65 -9.12
C LEU A 155 -3.97 -5.14 -8.10
N GLY A 156 -4.35 -4.15 -7.29
CA GLY A 156 -3.51 -3.62 -6.23
C GLY A 156 -3.22 -4.65 -5.13
N ILE A 157 -4.24 -5.37 -4.67
CA ILE A 157 -4.14 -6.45 -3.67
C ILE A 157 -3.25 -7.58 -4.19
N VAL A 158 -3.49 -8.06 -5.41
CA VAL A 158 -2.67 -9.13 -6.02
C VAL A 158 -1.23 -8.67 -6.18
N GLY A 159 -1.00 -7.45 -6.65
CA GLY A 159 0.34 -6.86 -6.75
C GLY A 159 1.05 -6.81 -5.40
N ASN A 160 0.35 -6.39 -4.36
CA ASN A 160 0.87 -6.34 -2.99
C ASN A 160 1.24 -7.73 -2.48
N LEU A 161 0.35 -8.72 -2.66
CA LEU A 161 0.61 -10.10 -2.26
C LEU A 161 1.86 -10.67 -2.94
N VAL A 162 2.02 -10.43 -4.25
CA VAL A 162 3.22 -10.84 -5.01
C VAL A 162 4.48 -10.18 -4.45
N ALA A 163 4.43 -8.89 -4.12
CA ALA A 163 5.54 -8.16 -3.52
C ALA A 163 5.94 -8.73 -2.16
N VAL A 164 4.97 -8.95 -1.27
CA VAL A 164 5.18 -9.45 0.09
C VAL A 164 5.68 -10.88 0.09
N VAL A 165 5.13 -11.76 -0.75
CA VAL A 165 5.60 -13.14 -0.89
C VAL A 165 7.05 -13.16 -1.43
N SER A 166 7.34 -12.35 -2.44
CA SER A 166 8.71 -12.25 -2.98
C SER A 166 9.70 -11.79 -1.92
N LEU A 167 9.34 -10.74 -1.15
CA LEU A 167 10.14 -10.23 -0.04
C LEU A 167 10.33 -11.29 1.05
N ALA A 168 9.27 -11.98 1.46
CA ALA A 168 9.34 -13.03 2.48
C ALA A 168 10.24 -14.19 2.06
N VAL A 169 10.19 -14.61 0.79
CA VAL A 169 11.08 -15.65 0.25
C VAL A 169 12.54 -15.18 0.22
N LEU A 170 12.80 -13.93 -0.19
CA LEU A 170 14.15 -13.34 -0.18
C LEU A 170 14.72 -13.27 1.23
N LEU A 171 13.93 -12.76 2.19
CA LEU A 171 14.30 -12.73 3.60
C LEU A 171 14.55 -14.14 4.15
N ARG A 172 13.70 -15.11 3.80
CA ARG A 172 13.88 -16.50 4.22
C ARG A 172 15.17 -17.10 3.68
N ARG A 173 15.49 -16.85 2.41
CA ARG A 173 16.75 -17.29 1.77
C ARG A 173 17.98 -16.63 2.39
N SER A 174 17.83 -15.43 2.95
CA SER A 174 18.84 -14.74 3.77
C SER A 174 18.92 -15.24 5.21
N GLY A 175 18.06 -16.18 5.63
CA GLY A 175 18.10 -16.75 6.98
C GLY A 175 17.24 -16.03 8.01
N ALA A 176 16.28 -15.19 7.60
CA ALA A 176 15.34 -14.59 8.53
C ALA A 176 14.50 -15.65 9.29
N PRO A 177 14.17 -15.40 10.57
CA PRO A 177 13.32 -16.29 11.36
C PRO A 177 11.89 -16.34 10.80
N LEU A 178 11.20 -17.47 10.95
CA LEU A 178 9.87 -17.66 10.34
C LEU A 178 8.80 -16.72 10.91
N VAL A 179 8.86 -16.41 12.21
CA VAL A 179 7.83 -15.62 12.89
C VAL A 179 7.59 -14.27 12.22
N PRO A 180 8.59 -13.36 12.06
CA PRO A 180 8.34 -12.09 11.37
C PRO A 180 7.91 -12.28 9.91
N LEU A 181 8.30 -13.37 9.23
CA LEU A 181 7.84 -13.63 7.87
C LEU A 181 6.35 -13.97 7.80
N VAL A 182 5.82 -14.67 8.80
CA VAL A 182 4.38 -14.90 8.92
C VAL A 182 3.67 -13.59 9.23
N LEU A 183 4.24 -12.75 10.10
CA LEU A 183 3.68 -11.44 10.45
C LEU A 183 3.63 -10.47 9.25
N LEU A 184 4.52 -10.62 8.24
CA LEU A 184 4.44 -9.84 6.99
C LEU A 184 3.12 -10.01 6.26
N ALA A 185 2.42 -11.14 6.43
CA ALA A 185 1.10 -11.39 5.85
C ALA A 185 0.03 -10.39 6.34
N GLY A 186 0.29 -9.68 7.44
CA GLY A 186 -0.58 -8.61 7.91
C GLY A 186 -0.78 -7.49 6.89
N LEU A 187 0.19 -7.21 6.02
CA LEU A 187 0.05 -6.18 4.99
C LEU A 187 -1.03 -6.53 3.95
N PRO A 188 -0.96 -7.66 3.20
CA PRO A 188 -1.98 -7.99 2.23
C PRO A 188 -3.35 -8.23 2.87
N ILE A 189 -3.41 -8.72 4.12
CA ILE A 189 -4.69 -8.88 4.84
C ILE A 189 -5.32 -7.50 5.11
N GLY A 190 -4.57 -6.56 5.69
CA GLY A 190 -5.09 -5.22 6.00
C GLY A 190 -5.49 -4.41 4.76
N ILE A 191 -4.77 -4.60 3.65
CA ILE A 191 -5.14 -3.99 2.35
C ILE A 191 -6.43 -4.60 1.78
N THR A 192 -6.67 -5.90 2.02
CA THR A 192 -7.87 -6.58 1.51
C THR A 192 -9.13 -6.15 2.26
N THR A 193 -9.03 -5.91 3.57
CA THR A 193 -10.15 -5.54 4.42
C THR A 193 -10.44 -4.02 4.40
N HIS A 194 -9.44 -3.20 4.04
CA HIS A 194 -9.53 -1.76 3.76
C HIS A 194 -10.43 -0.92 4.71
N GLY A 195 -10.02 -0.76 5.96
CA GLY A 195 -10.72 0.04 6.98
C GLY A 195 -12.06 -0.52 7.47
N SER A 196 -12.50 -1.70 6.98
CA SER A 196 -13.86 -2.19 7.24
C SER A 196 -14.04 -2.83 8.62
N ASN A 197 -12.96 -3.19 9.31
CA ASN A 197 -13.01 -3.97 10.55
C ASN A 197 -11.75 -3.69 11.43
N PRO A 198 -11.82 -3.86 12.76
CA PRO A 198 -10.62 -3.97 13.61
C PRO A 198 -9.51 -4.90 13.09
N THR A 199 -9.86 -5.89 12.25
CA THR A 199 -8.92 -6.80 11.57
C THR A 199 -7.83 -6.04 10.82
N ASP A 200 -8.17 -4.92 10.21
CA ASP A 200 -7.31 -4.05 9.41
C ASP A 200 -6.18 -3.46 10.25
N VAL A 201 -6.58 -2.89 11.40
CA VAL A 201 -5.68 -2.29 12.38
C VAL A 201 -4.73 -3.35 12.92
N LEU A 202 -5.25 -4.51 13.32
CA LEU A 202 -4.44 -5.62 13.80
C LEU A 202 -3.46 -6.09 12.73
N SER A 203 -3.93 -6.23 11.50
CA SER A 203 -3.12 -6.75 10.39
C SER A 203 -1.97 -5.80 10.02
N ILE A 204 -2.23 -4.49 9.96
CA ILE A 204 -1.17 -3.49 9.74
C ILE A 204 -0.20 -3.43 10.92
N LEU A 205 -0.67 -3.59 12.16
CA LEU A 205 0.22 -3.67 13.34
C LEU A 205 1.10 -4.92 13.31
N LEU A 206 0.59 -6.08 12.85
CA LEU A 206 1.42 -7.27 12.66
C LEU A 206 2.51 -7.03 11.60
N PHE A 207 2.19 -6.36 10.50
CA PHE A 207 3.18 -5.95 9.51
C PHE A 207 4.22 -5.00 10.10
N PHE A 208 3.81 -3.98 10.87
CA PHE A 208 4.72 -3.09 11.59
C PHE A 208 5.68 -3.88 12.50
N LEU A 209 5.16 -4.82 13.29
CA LEU A 209 5.98 -5.66 14.18
C LEU A 209 6.96 -6.54 13.39
N ALA A 210 6.56 -7.04 12.22
CA ALA A 210 7.44 -7.79 11.33
C ALA A 210 8.64 -6.95 10.90
N ILE A 211 8.40 -5.73 10.39
CA ILE A 211 9.46 -4.83 9.94
C ILE A 211 10.34 -4.38 11.10
N ALA A 212 9.74 -3.99 12.23
CA ALA A 212 10.49 -3.60 13.43
C ALA A 212 11.42 -4.72 13.89
N TRP A 213 10.95 -5.97 13.91
CA TRP A 213 11.80 -7.12 14.26
C TRP A 213 12.94 -7.28 13.25
N LEU A 214 12.62 -7.34 11.96
CA LEU A 214 13.61 -7.60 10.91
C LEU A 214 14.70 -6.53 10.85
N GLU A 215 14.34 -5.26 11.05
CA GLU A 215 15.26 -4.13 10.91
C GLU A 215 16.06 -3.83 12.19
N LEU A 216 15.49 -4.08 13.38
CA LEU A 216 16.12 -3.69 14.65
C LEU A 216 16.81 -4.87 15.36
N SER A 217 16.31 -6.09 15.17
CA SER A 217 16.72 -7.25 15.97
C SER A 217 17.41 -8.33 15.16
N TRP A 218 17.19 -8.40 13.85
CA TRP A 218 17.80 -9.42 13.00
C TRP A 218 19.00 -8.86 12.22
N LYS A 219 20.18 -9.46 12.41
CA LYS A 219 21.39 -9.16 11.63
C LYS A 219 21.74 -10.37 10.78
N PRO A 220 21.74 -10.26 9.43
CA PRO A 220 22.24 -11.32 8.57
C PRO A 220 23.71 -11.59 8.88
N SER A 221 24.12 -12.85 8.85
CA SER A 221 25.54 -13.21 8.92
C SER A 221 26.30 -12.76 7.66
N GLU A 222 27.61 -12.62 7.75
CA GLU A 222 28.49 -12.18 6.65
C GLU A 222 28.33 -13.03 5.37
N LYS A 223 28.14 -14.35 5.51
CA LYS A 223 27.84 -15.26 4.38
C LYS A 223 26.47 -15.00 3.73
N GLN A 224 25.51 -14.50 4.50
CA GLN A 224 24.17 -14.16 4.01
C GLN A 224 24.13 -12.78 3.35
N GLN A 225 25.04 -11.86 3.73
CA GLN A 225 25.21 -10.57 3.07
C GLN A 225 25.70 -10.72 1.62
N ILE A 226 26.66 -11.62 1.36
CA ILE A 226 27.19 -11.88 0.01
C ILE A 226 26.10 -12.38 -0.95
N ARG A 227 25.10 -13.11 -0.46
CA ARG A 227 23.96 -13.59 -1.27
C ARG A 227 22.91 -12.52 -1.58
N ARG A 228 22.95 -11.35 -0.94
CA ARG A 228 22.04 -10.24 -1.27
C ARG A 228 22.47 -9.52 -2.56
N THR A 229 23.75 -9.63 -2.92
CA THR A 229 24.40 -8.93 -4.04
C THR A 229 24.68 -9.82 -5.26
N THR A 230 24.16 -11.06 -5.30
CA THR A 230 24.36 -12.04 -6.38
C THR A 230 23.05 -12.68 -6.77
#